data_AF-A0A519NWM5-F1
#
_entry.id   AF-A0A519NWM5-F1
#
_cell.length_a   1.000
_cell.length_b   1.000
_cell.length_c   1.000
_cell.angle_alpha   90.00
_cell.angle_beta   90.00
_cell.angle_gamma   90.00
#
_symmetry.space_group_name_H-M   'P 1'
#
loop_
_entity.id
_entity.type
_entity.pdbx_description
1 polymer ?
#
loop_
_entity_poly.entity_id
_entity_poly.type
_entity_poly.pdbx_seq_one_letter_code
_entity_poly.pdbx_strand_id
1 'polypeptide(L)'
;MRRTLPTESEAREILARRRTRPPLRPPPPAGRSLAPLIRQLDDRFGKGAGALETRWREIVGDRLAAVTRPQKLTKGRSGAPGVLDQKSG
;
A
#
# COMPACT_ATOMS: atom_id res chain seq x y z
N MET A 1 33.24 -29.79 22.86
CA MET A 1 33.49 -29.10 24.15
C MET A 1 32.17 -28.54 24.68
N ARG A 2 31.75 -28.90 25.89
CA ARG A 2 30.57 -28.29 26.54
C ARG A 2 30.97 -26.90 27.02
N ARG A 3 30.25 -25.85 26.60
CA ARG A 3 30.47 -24.49 27.14
C ARG A 3 29.97 -24.50 28.58
N THR A 4 30.86 -24.17 29.52
CA THR A 4 30.50 -23.95 30.91
C THR A 4 29.57 -22.74 30.99
N LEU A 5 28.53 -22.83 31.82
CA LEU A 5 27.64 -21.69 32.07
C LEU A 5 28.41 -20.60 32.85
N PRO A 6 28.08 -19.31 32.63
CA PRO A 6 28.71 -18.23 33.37
C PRO A 6 28.39 -18.32 34.86
N THR A 7 29.32 -17.87 35.68
CA THR A 7 29.08 -17.62 37.10
C THR A 7 28.08 -16.48 37.30
N GLU A 8 27.53 -16.35 38.50
CA GLU A 8 26.51 -15.33 38.80
C GLU A 8 27.02 -13.90 38.63
N SER A 9 28.29 -13.64 38.98
CA SER A 9 28.96 -12.35 38.78
C SER A 9 29.14 -12.05 37.29
N GLU A 10 29.61 -13.02 36.50
CA GLU A 10 29.75 -12.89 35.05
C GLU A 10 28.40 -12.69 34.37
N ALA A 11 27.36 -13.39 34.82
CA ALA A 11 26.00 -13.21 34.30
C ALA A 11 25.49 -11.78 34.56
N ARG A 12 25.70 -11.25 35.78
CA ARG A 12 25.36 -9.85 36.10
C ARG A 12 26.13 -8.86 35.22
N GLU A 13 27.41 -9.09 35.00
CA GLU A 13 28.23 -8.21 34.15
C GLU A 13 27.80 -8.26 32.68
N ILE A 14 27.49 -9.45 32.14
CA ILE A 14 26.98 -9.64 30.78
C ILE A 14 25.65 -8.90 30.59
N LEU A 15 24.74 -9.02 31.56
CA LEU A 15 23.44 -8.36 31.54
C LEU A 15 23.55 -6.84 31.73
N ALA A 16 24.50 -6.37 32.56
CA ALA A 16 24.76 -4.95 32.75
C ALA A 16 25.33 -4.30 31.48
N ARG A 17 26.21 -5.00 30.75
CA ARG A 17 26.82 -4.52 29.50
C ARG A 17 25.87 -4.63 28.30
N ARG A 18 24.97 -5.60 28.26
CA ARG A 18 24.02 -5.80 27.15
C ARG A 18 22.62 -5.29 27.52
N ARG A 19 22.18 -4.22 26.87
CA ARG A 19 20.75 -3.89 26.78
C ARG A 19 20.05 -4.96 25.92
N THR A 20 19.52 -5.99 26.57
CA THR A 20 18.88 -7.15 25.92
C THR A 20 17.42 -6.94 25.55
N ARG A 21 16.84 -5.76 25.80
CA ARG A 21 15.45 -5.49 25.40
C ARG A 21 15.39 -5.38 23.88
N PRO A 22 14.70 -6.30 23.17
CA PRO A 22 14.57 -6.20 21.73
C PRO A 22 13.89 -4.87 21.36
N PRO A 23 14.32 -4.21 20.28
CA PRO A 23 13.63 -3.03 19.79
C PRO A 23 12.17 -3.38 19.48
N LEU A 24 11.26 -2.47 19.84
CA LEU A 24 9.85 -2.61 19.49
C LEU A 24 9.74 -2.71 17.96
N ARG A 25 8.94 -3.67 17.49
CA ARG A 25 8.68 -3.79 16.05
C ARG A 25 8.01 -2.49 15.57
N PRO A 26 8.42 -1.95 14.42
CA PRO A 26 7.73 -0.81 13.85
C PRO A 26 6.26 -1.17 13.58
N PRO A 27 5.34 -0.21 13.72
CA PRO A 27 3.94 -0.45 13.40
C PRO A 27 3.81 -0.89 11.93
N PRO A 28 2.84 -1.78 11.61
CA PRO A 28 2.63 -2.20 10.24
C PRO A 28 2.26 -1.00 9.35
N PRO A 29 2.70 -0.99 8.08
CA PRO A 29 2.39 0.12 7.17
C PRO A 29 0.89 0.26 7.00
N ALA A 30 0.37 1.49 7.13
CA ALA A 30 -1.06 1.81 7.03
C ALA A 30 -1.71 1.30 5.72
N GLY A 31 -0.93 1.18 4.64
CA GLY A 31 -1.43 0.60 3.39
C GLY A 31 -1.91 -0.85 3.52
N ARG A 32 -1.39 -1.64 4.47
CA ARG A 32 -1.76 -3.04 4.67
C ARG A 32 -3.08 -3.19 5.41
N SER A 33 -3.38 -2.28 6.34
CA SER A 33 -4.67 -2.27 7.06
C SER A 33 -5.82 -1.72 6.21
N LEU A 34 -5.52 -0.89 5.21
CA LEU A 34 -6.53 -0.30 4.32
C LEU A 34 -6.93 -1.20 3.14
N ALA A 35 -6.17 -2.25 2.83
CA ALA A 35 -6.44 -3.12 1.68
C ALA A 35 -7.84 -3.77 1.66
N PRO A 36 -8.40 -4.24 2.79
CA PRO A 36 -9.76 -4.79 2.82
C PRO A 36 -10.82 -3.73 2.51
N LEU A 37 -10.66 -2.51 3.04
CA LEU A 37 -11.57 -1.39 2.80
C LEU A 37 -11.52 -0.96 1.33
N ILE A 38 -10.33 -0.86 0.74
CA ILE A 38 -10.14 -0.55 -0.67
C ILE A 38 -10.87 -1.59 -1.54
N ARG A 39 -10.74 -2.88 -1.23
CA ARG A 39 -11.48 -3.94 -1.94
C ARG A 39 -13.00 -3.76 -1.84
N GLN A 40 -13.55 -3.42 -0.67
CA GLN A 40 -14.98 -3.16 -0.53
C GLN A 40 -15.45 -1.92 -1.29
N LEU A 41 -14.59 -0.91 -1.43
CA LEU A 41 -14.88 0.27 -2.22
C LEU A 41 -14.85 -0.06 -3.71
N ASP A 42 -13.84 -0.79 -4.15
CA ASP A 42 -13.71 -1.32 -5.50
C ASP A 42 -14.90 -2.22 -5.90
N ASP A 43 -15.40 -3.05 -4.99
CA ASP A 43 -16.55 -3.93 -5.25
C ASP A 43 -17.87 -3.15 -5.31
N ARG A 44 -17.98 -2.01 -4.61
CA ARG A 44 -19.17 -1.14 -4.61
C ARG A 44 -19.21 -0.17 -5.79
N PHE A 45 -18.06 0.38 -6.15
CA PHE A 45 -17.96 1.49 -7.11
C PHE A 45 -17.28 1.08 -8.42
N GLY A 46 -16.82 -0.16 -8.53
CA GLY A 46 -16.15 -0.70 -9.70
C GLY A 46 -14.62 -0.57 -9.63
N LYS A 47 -13.93 -1.59 -10.15
CA LYS A 47 -12.46 -1.60 -10.28
C LYS A 47 -12.06 -0.90 -11.57
N GLY A 48 -11.43 0.27 -11.46
CA GLY A 48 -10.73 0.90 -12.58
C GLY A 48 -11.64 1.56 -13.63
N ALA A 49 -11.18 1.54 -14.88
CA ALA A 49 -11.73 2.35 -15.99
C ALA A 49 -13.24 2.15 -16.25
N GLY A 50 -13.81 0.98 -15.95
CA GLY A 50 -15.24 0.71 -16.12
C GLY A 50 -16.15 1.58 -15.23
N ALA A 51 -15.68 1.99 -14.05
CA ALA A 51 -16.42 2.93 -13.19
C ALA A 51 -16.50 4.34 -13.80
N LEU A 52 -15.55 4.68 -14.67
CA LEU A 52 -15.48 5.98 -15.32
C LEU A 52 -16.42 6.07 -16.52
N GLU A 53 -16.92 4.95 -17.04
CA GLU A 53 -17.82 4.95 -18.20
C GLU A 53 -19.13 5.69 -17.91
N THR A 54 -19.73 5.48 -16.74
CA THR A 54 -21.00 6.10 -16.35
C THR A 54 -20.94 7.63 -16.35
N ARG A 55 -19.78 8.20 -16.05
CA ARG A 55 -19.56 9.66 -15.95
C ARG A 55 -18.54 10.18 -16.96
N TRP A 56 -18.22 9.41 -18.00
CA TRP A 56 -17.11 9.72 -18.89
C TRP A 56 -17.25 11.08 -19.55
N ARG A 57 -18.46 11.35 -20.06
CA ARG A 57 -18.83 12.62 -20.68
C ARG A 57 -18.62 13.83 -19.76
N GLU A 58 -18.89 13.68 -18.46
CA GLU A 58 -18.66 14.75 -17.47
C GLU A 58 -17.17 15.00 -17.19
N ILE A 59 -16.35 13.94 -17.27
CA ILE A 59 -14.92 14.01 -16.92
C ILE A 59 -14.09 14.61 -18.07
N VAL A 60 -14.33 14.17 -19.31
CA VAL A 60 -13.51 14.56 -20.47
C VAL A 60 -14.20 15.57 -21.39
N GLY A 61 -15.51 15.81 -21.19
CA GLY A 61 -16.33 16.67 -22.04
C GLY A 61 -16.83 16.00 -23.32
N ASP A 62 -17.87 16.57 -23.91
CA ASP A 62 -18.62 15.96 -25.04
C ASP A 62 -17.75 15.61 -26.25
N ARG A 63 -16.82 16.50 -26.61
CA ARG A 63 -15.97 16.33 -27.79
C ARG A 63 -15.04 15.12 -27.67
N LEU A 64 -14.44 14.90 -26.49
CA LEU A 64 -13.55 13.78 -26.26
C LEU A 64 -14.31 12.50 -25.95
N ALA A 65 -15.46 12.59 -25.28
CA ALA A 65 -16.28 11.43 -24.95
C ALA A 65 -16.89 10.76 -26.19
N ALA A 66 -17.06 11.49 -27.31
CA ALA A 66 -17.54 10.94 -28.57
C ALA A 66 -16.56 9.95 -29.24
N VAL A 67 -15.26 10.10 -28.97
CA VAL A 67 -14.20 9.37 -29.69
C VAL A 67 -13.24 8.60 -28.78
N THR A 68 -13.34 8.76 -27.47
CA THR A 68 -12.50 8.08 -26.49
C THR A 68 -13.31 7.28 -25.49
N ARG A 69 -12.73 6.18 -24.99
CA ARG A 69 -13.26 5.44 -23.84
C ARG A 69 -12.19 5.24 -22.78
N PRO A 70 -12.57 5.17 -21.50
CA PRO A 70 -11.62 4.88 -20.43
C PRO A 70 -11.10 3.45 -20.60
N GLN A 71 -9.78 3.29 -20.67
CA GLN A 71 -9.17 1.97 -20.92
C GLN A 71 -8.49 1.43 -19.67
N LYS A 72 -7.61 2.22 -19.05
CA LYS A 72 -6.83 1.75 -17.90
C LYS A 72 -6.54 2.90 -16.95
N LEU A 73 -6.80 2.66 -15.67
CA LEU A 73 -6.40 3.57 -14.61
C LEU A 73 -5.18 2.99 -13.89
N THR A 74 -4.05 3.66 -14.00
CA THR A 74 -2.80 3.29 -13.34
C THR A 74 -2.59 4.18 -12.12
N LYS A 75 -2.58 3.58 -10.92
CA LYS A 75 -2.32 4.32 -9.69
C LYS A 75 -0.86 4.80 -9.65
N GLY A 76 -0.64 6.08 -9.41
CA GLY A 76 0.68 6.64 -9.16
C GLY A 76 1.29 6.09 -7.87
N ARG A 77 2.61 5.86 -7.87
CA ARG A 77 3.35 5.44 -6.67
C ARG A 77 3.88 6.66 -5.91
N SER A 78 3.99 6.54 -4.59
CA SER A 78 4.64 7.54 -3.72
C SER A 78 4.06 8.96 -3.82
N GLY A 79 2.74 9.10 -3.84
CA GLY A 79 2.07 10.42 -3.90
C GLY A 79 2.00 11.04 -5.29
N ALA A 80 2.52 10.36 -6.32
CA ALA A 80 2.37 10.79 -7.71
C ALA A 80 0.90 10.70 -8.17
N PRO A 81 0.45 11.61 -9.06
CA PRO A 81 -0.86 11.51 -9.68
C PRO A 81 -1.01 10.18 -10.45
N GLY A 82 -2.23 9.65 -10.48
CA GLY A 82 -2.57 8.49 -11.31
C GLY A 82 -2.60 8.87 -12.79
N VAL A 83 -2.34 7.89 -13.66
CA VAL A 83 -2.40 8.05 -15.11
C VAL A 83 -3.62 7.30 -15.63
N LEU A 84 -4.40 7.95 -16.49
CA LEU A 84 -5.57 7.37 -17.15
C LEU A 84 -5.28 7.25 -18.65
N ASP A 85 -5.22 6.01 -19.13
CA ASP A 85 -5.08 5.71 -20.55
C ASP A 85 -6.46 5.68 -21.22
N GLN A 86 -6.53 6.25 -22.42
CA GLN A 86 -7.74 6.33 -23.23
C GLN A 86 -7.47 5.69 -24.60
N LYS A 87 -8.46 4.96 -25.12
CA LYS A 87 -8.40 4.42 -26.49
C LYS A 87 -9.24 5.29 -27.41
N SER A 88 -8.64 5.78 -28.49
CA SER A 88 -9.35 6.45 -29.58
C SER A 88 -9.93 5.42 -30.54
N GLY A 89 -11.19 5.61 -30.92
CA GLY A 89 -11.85 4.88 -32.01
C GLY A 89 -11.50 5.46 -33.37
#